data_AF-A0A7W6FXK1-F1
#
_entry.id   AF-A0A7W6FXK1-F1
#
_cell.length_a   1.000
_cell.length_b   1.000
_cell.length_c   1.000
_cell.angle_alpha   90.00
_cell.angle_beta   90.00
_cell.angle_gamma   90.00
#
_symmetry.space_group_name_H-M   'P 1'
#
loop_
_entity.id
_entity.type
_entity.pdbx_description
1 polymer ?
#
loop_
_entity_poly.entity_id
_entity_poly.type
_entity_poly.pdbx_seq_one_letter_code
_entity_poly.pdbx_strand_id
1 'polypeptide(L)' 'MSSLSHRRALVLSDEGARHPFRRSLPPHVCATLIAHEPPAPRSIRRIINEDWRGFLAAYCATFVVIIVFLA' A
#
# COMPACT_ATOMS: atom_id res chain seq x y z
N MET A 1 -28.52 -1.35 -35.22
CA MET A 1 -27.13 -1.78 -35.49
C MET A 1 -26.23 -1.29 -34.36
N SER A 2 -25.91 -2.19 -33.44
CA SER A 2 -25.13 -1.96 -32.23
C SER A 2 -23.67 -1.70 -32.59
N SER A 3 -23.15 -0.53 -32.22
CA SER A 3 -21.73 -0.18 -32.33
C SER A 3 -20.88 -1.16 -31.51
N LEU A 4 -20.02 -1.93 -32.19
CA LEU A 4 -19.04 -2.81 -31.53
C LEU A 4 -17.96 -1.95 -30.88
N SER A 5 -18.13 -1.69 -29.58
CA SER A 5 -17.12 -1.03 -28.76
C SER A 5 -15.88 -1.92 -28.65
N HIS A 6 -14.82 -1.53 -29.35
CA HIS A 6 -13.53 -2.21 -29.37
C HIS A 6 -12.89 -2.14 -27.98
N ARG A 7 -13.03 -3.20 -27.17
CA ARG A 7 -12.36 -3.32 -25.88
C ARG A 7 -10.85 -3.39 -26.10
N ARG A 8 -10.16 -2.26 -25.98
CA ARG A 8 -8.70 -2.23 -25.88
C ARG A 8 -8.34 -2.59 -24.44
N ALA A 9 -7.68 -3.73 -24.25
CA ALA A 9 -7.15 -4.09 -22.94
C ALA A 9 -6.16 -3.02 -22.51
N LEU A 10 -6.39 -2.42 -21.34
CA LEU A 10 -5.44 -1.52 -20.71
C LEU A 10 -4.26 -2.39 -20.25
N VAL A 11 -3.23 -2.51 -21.08
CA VAL A 11 -1.96 -3.14 -20.67
C VAL A 11 -1.34 -2.17 -19.67
N LEU A 12 -1.51 -2.47 -18.39
CA LEU A 12 -0.87 -1.77 -17.30
C LEU A 12 0.65 -1.98 -17.45
N SER A 13 1.28 -1.08 -18.19
CA SER A 13 2.73 -1.09 -18.34
C SER A 13 3.29 -0.67 -17.00
N ASP A 14 4.00 -1.58 -16.34
CA ASP A 14 4.72 -1.29 -15.10
C ASP A 14 5.71 -0.15 -15.37
N GLU A 15 5.54 1.00 -14.72
CA GLU A 15 6.46 2.15 -14.86
C GLU A 15 7.90 1.75 -14.46
N GLY A 16 8.05 0.75 -13.59
CA GLY A 16 9.34 0.14 -13.24
C GLY A 16 10.03 -0.60 -14.40
N ALA A 17 9.27 -1.13 -15.37
CA ALA A 17 9.80 -1.81 -16.56
C ALA A 17 10.46 -0.85 -17.56
N ARG A 18 10.39 0.47 -17.33
CA ARG A 18 11.05 1.48 -18.17
C ARG A 18 12.56 1.60 -17.93
N HIS A 19 13.08 1.01 -16.85
CA HIS A 19 14.52 1.00 -16.56
C HIS A 19 15.27 0.13 -17.60
N PRO A 20 16.37 0.62 -18.22
CA PRO A 20 17.05 -0.09 -19.30
C PRO A 20 17.51 -1.50 -18.90
N PHE A 21 17.95 -1.66 -17.65
CA PHE A 21 18.30 -2.97 -17.09
C PHE A 21 17.08 -3.92 -16.96
N ARG A 22 15.93 -3.42 -16.50
CA ARG A 22 14.71 -4.23 -16.31
C ARG A 22 14.06 -4.63 -17.63
N ARG A 23 14.27 -3.84 -18.68
CA ARG A 23 13.84 -4.17 -20.04
C ARG A 23 14.65 -5.32 -20.67
N SER A 24 15.91 -5.49 -20.26
CA SER A 24 16.77 -6.58 -20.76
C SER A 24 16.58 -7.91 -20.03
N LEU A 25 15.85 -7.91 -18.91
CA LEU A 25 15.68 -9.08 -18.07
C LEU A 25 14.60 -10.04 -18.61
N PRO A 26 14.83 -11.35 -18.58
CA PRO A 26 13.84 -12.35 -18.97
C PRO A 26 12.56 -12.31 -18.10
N PRO A 27 11.39 -12.64 -18.67
CA PRO A 27 10.09 -12.48 -18.00
C PRO A 27 9.96 -13.32 -16.71
N HIS A 28 10.63 -14.46 -16.61
CA HIS A 28 10.58 -15.32 -15.42
C HIS A 28 11.32 -14.72 -14.21
N VAL A 29 12.34 -13.89 -14.43
CA VAL A 29 13.07 -13.18 -13.35
C VAL A 29 12.23 -12.02 -12.82
N CYS A 30 11.53 -11.31 -13.71
CA CYS A 30 10.60 -10.28 -13.31
C CYS A 30 9.39 -10.86 -12.56
N ALA A 31 8.88 -12.02 -12.97
CA ALA A 31 7.78 -12.70 -12.29
C ALA A 31 8.13 -13.14 -10.85
N THR A 32 9.36 -13.59 -10.60
CA THR A 32 9.80 -13.97 -9.24
C THR A 32 9.87 -12.79 -8.27
N LEU A 33 10.17 -11.58 -8.77
CA LEU A 33 10.17 -10.37 -7.94
C LEU A 33 8.75 -9.95 -7.53
N ILE A 34 7.74 -10.26 -8.35
CA ILE A 34 6.33 -10.02 -8.04
C ILE A 34 5.80 -11.13 -7.10
N ALA A 35 6.30 -12.36 -7.23
CA ALA A 35 5.94 -13.47 -6.35
C ALA A 35 6.45 -13.29 -4.91
N HIS A 36 7.50 -12.51 -4.69
CA HIS A 36 7.80 -11.89 -3.40
C HIS A 36 6.90 -10.66 -3.19
N GLU A 37 5.60 -10.92 -3.14
CA GLU A 37 4.61 -9.92 -2.78
C GLU A 37 4.97 -9.40 -1.37
N PRO A 38 5.35 -8.12 -1.19
CA PRO A 38 5.33 -7.52 0.14
C PRO A 38 3.92 -7.72 0.69
N PRO A 39 3.72 -8.01 1.99
CA PRO A 39 2.40 -8.35 2.52
C PRO A 39 1.38 -7.35 2.00
N ALA A 40 0.42 -7.85 1.20
CA ALA A 40 -0.55 -7.05 0.44
C ALA A 40 -0.97 -5.83 1.26
N PRO A 41 -1.02 -4.62 0.66
CA PRO A 41 -1.19 -3.37 1.40
C PRO A 41 -2.37 -3.55 2.34
N ARG A 42 -2.05 -3.69 3.64
CA ARG A 42 -3.06 -3.95 4.67
C ARG A 42 -4.09 -2.85 4.45
N SER A 43 -5.35 -3.26 4.24
CA SER A 43 -6.40 -2.29 3.98
C SER A 43 -6.30 -1.20 5.03
N ILE A 44 -6.29 0.06 4.61
CA ILE A 44 -6.07 1.22 5.50
C ILE A 44 -6.98 1.12 6.74
N ARG A 45 -8.20 0.58 6.56
CA ARG A 45 -9.14 0.23 7.64
C ARG A 45 -8.61 -0.76 8.67
N ARG A 46 -7.88 -1.82 8.26
CA ARG A 46 -7.28 -2.79 9.19
C ARG A 46 -6.14 -2.16 9.98
N ILE A 47 -5.33 -1.30 9.36
CA ILE A 47 -4.26 -0.56 10.05
C ILE A 47 -4.83 0.37 11.12
N ILE A 48 -5.89 1.10 10.80
CA ILE A 48 -6.57 1.99 11.75
C ILE A 48 -7.22 1.18 12.89
N ASN A 49 -7.86 0.06 12.58
CA ASN A 49 -8.52 -0.78 13.58
C ASN A 49 -7.57 -1.55 14.50
N GLU A 50 -6.36 -1.85 14.05
CA GLU A 50 -5.39 -2.64 14.83
C GLU A 50 -4.89 -1.88 16.07
N ASP A 51 -4.83 -0.54 16.04
CA ASP A 51 -4.04 0.23 17.02
C ASP A 51 -4.78 1.36 17.77
N TRP A 52 -6.11 1.24 17.92
CA TRP A 52 -6.89 2.21 18.71
C TRP A 52 -6.46 2.27 20.19
N ARG A 53 -6.01 1.14 20.75
CA ARG A 53 -5.63 1.06 22.16
C ARG A 53 -4.31 1.80 22.43
N GLY A 54 -3.32 1.69 21.55
CA GLY A 54 -2.06 2.42 21.65
C GLY A 54 -2.29 3.93 21.57
N PHE A 55 -3.11 4.36 20.62
CA PHE A 55 -3.49 5.77 20.47
C PHE A 55 -4.20 6.32 21.72
N LEU A 56 -5.19 5.60 22.25
CA LEU A 56 -5.93 6.04 23.45
C LEU A 56 -5.04 6.11 24.68
N ALA A 57 -4.14 5.13 24.87
CA ALA A 57 -3.18 5.13 25.97
C ALA A 57 -2.24 6.34 25.91
N ALA A 58 -1.68 6.66 24.74
CA ALA A 58 -0.82 7.82 24.55
C ALA A 58 -1.58 9.13 24.82
N TYR A 59 -2.80 9.26 24.30
CA TYR A 59 -3.66 10.42 24.53
C TYR A 59 -3.92 10.64 26.03
N CYS A 60 -4.38 9.60 26.75
CA CYS A 60 -4.65 9.68 28.17
C CYS A 60 -3.40 10.00 28.99
N ALA A 61 -2.27 9.35 28.70
CA ALA A 61 -1.00 9.61 29.39
C ALA A 61 -0.58 11.08 29.26
N THR A 62 -0.64 11.62 28.04
CA THR A 62 -0.25 13.02 27.77
C THR A 62 -1.20 14.00 28.48
N PHE A 63 -2.50 13.71 28.45
CA PHE A 63 -3.51 14.54 29.11
C PHE A 63 -3.34 14.59 30.63
N VAL A 64 -3.09 13.45 31.26
CA VAL A 64 -2.81 13.38 32.71
C VAL A 64 -1.57 14.19 33.07
N VAL A 65 -0.49 14.07 32.29
CA VAL A 65 0.74 14.86 32.51
C VAL A 65 0.44 16.36 32.46
N ILE A 66 -0.34 16.83 31.49
CA ILE A 66 -0.73 18.24 31.38
C ILE A 66 -1.54 18.67 32.60
N ILE A 67 -2.56 17.91 33.00
CA ILE A 67 -3.39 18.25 34.17
C ILE A 67 -2.56 18.31 35.45
N VAL A 68 -1.72 17.31 35.70
CA VAL A 68 -0.90 17.24 36.92
C VAL A 68 0.10 18.39 36.98
N PHE A 69 0.63 18.84 35.83
CA PHE A 69 1.55 19.96 35.77
C PHE A 69 0.85 21.32 35.96
N LEU A 70 -0.41 21.43 35.53
CA LEU A 70 -1.17 22.69 35.55
C LEU A 70 -1.99 22.89 36.84
N ALA A 71 -2.24 21.83 37.60
CA ALA A 71 -2.91 21.85 38.90
C ALA A 71 -1.97 22.30 40.02
#